data_AF-A0A1I8A0D9-F1
#
_entry.id   AF-A0A1I8A0D9-F1
#
_cell.length_a   1.000
_cell.length_b   1.000
_cell.length_c   1.000
_cell.angle_alpha   90.00
_cell.angle_beta   90.00
_cell.angle_gamma   90.00
#
_symmetry.space_group_name_H-M   'P 1'
#
loop_
_entity.id
_entity.type
_entity.pdbx_description
1 polymer ?
#
loop_
_entity_poly.entity_id
_entity_poly.type
_entity_poly.pdbx_seq_one_letter_code
_entity_poly.pdbx_strand_id
1 'polypeptide(L)'
;MLMSVWGVIFLGLLGVFFSVNAVSLFPDLHFKEEVVDDHGRVPPMDPADIRSVYSDKASQCWIAAGLYLVTLIVVMWQNRWNRVQIF
;
A
#
# COMPACT_ATOMS: atom_id res chain seq x y z
N MET A 1 19.30 -6.87 -3.22
CA MET A 1 18.27 -7.29 -4.21
C MET A 1 17.12 -8.06 -3.59
N LEU A 2 17.37 -9.10 -2.76
CA LEU A 2 16.32 -9.91 -2.12
C LEU A 2 15.24 -9.10 -1.38
N MET A 3 15.62 -8.13 -0.55
CA MET A 3 14.66 -7.29 0.20
C MET A 3 13.78 -6.40 -0.70
N SER A 4 14.33 -5.91 -1.83
CA SER A 4 13.59 -5.08 -2.78
C SER A 4 12.61 -5.93 -3.60
N VAL A 5 13.02 -7.13 -4.05
CA VAL A 5 12.14 -8.07 -4.76
C VAL A 5 10.95 -8.49 -3.89
N TRP A 6 11.21 -8.85 -2.64
CA TRP A 6 10.16 -9.22 -1.69
C TRP A 6 9.22 -8.05 -1.38
N GLY A 7 9.76 -6.83 -1.24
CA GLY A 7 8.98 -5.62 -1.06
C GLY A 7 8.04 -5.32 -2.22
N VAL A 8 8.50 -5.42 -3.48
CA VAL A 8 7.66 -5.21 -4.67
C VAL A 8 6.52 -6.22 -4.74
N ILE A 9 6.79 -7.51 -4.46
CA ILE A 9 5.77 -8.57 -4.53
C ILE A 9 4.70 -8.35 -3.44
N PHE A 10 5.11 -8.08 -2.21
CA PHE A 10 4.21 -7.88 -1.08
C PHE A 10 3.32 -6.64 -1.26
N LEU A 11 3.92 -5.50 -1.62
CA LEU A 11 3.18 -4.26 -1.85
C LEU A 11 2.29 -4.35 -3.10
N GLY A 12 2.74 -5.03 -4.15
CA GLY A 12 1.92 -5.29 -5.33
C GLY A 12 0.66 -6.11 -5.01
N LEU A 13 0.80 -7.19 -4.23
CA LEU A 13 -0.34 -8.02 -3.80
C LEU A 13 -1.32 -7.22 -2.93
N LEU A 14 -0.81 -6.46 -1.96
CA LEU A 14 -1.66 -5.59 -1.14
C LEU A 14 -2.40 -4.53 -1.99
N GLY A 15 -1.70 -3.89 -2.94
CA GLY A 15 -2.32 -2.94 -3.86
C GLY A 15 -3.47 -3.52 -4.68
N VAL A 16 -3.36 -4.78 -5.11
CA VAL A 16 -4.46 -5.50 -5.79
C VAL A 16 -5.60 -5.81 -4.81
N PHE A 17 -5.30 -6.28 -3.59
CA PHE A 17 -6.31 -6.58 -2.58
C PHE A 17 -7.10 -5.35 -2.11
N PHE A 18 -6.45 -4.18 -2.02
CA PHE A 18 -7.13 -2.91 -1.75
C PHE A 18 -8.00 -2.46 -2.92
N SER A 19 -7.58 -2.69 -4.18
CA SER A 19 -8.37 -2.33 -5.37
C SER A 19 -9.67 -3.14 -5.50
N VAL A 20 -9.68 -4.40 -5.06
CA VAL A 20 -10.88 -5.24 -5.05
C VAL A 20 -11.77 -5.06 -3.81
N ASN A 21 -11.43 -4.13 -2.90
CA ASN A 21 -12.13 -3.90 -1.63
C ASN A 21 -12.25 -5.18 -0.78
N ALA A 22 -11.13 -5.88 -0.56
CA ALA A 22 -11.13 -7.13 0.19
C ALA A 22 -11.59 -6.94 1.66
N VAL A 23 -12.57 -7.74 2.10
CA VAL A 23 -13.14 -7.71 3.46
C VAL A 23 -12.10 -8.09 4.53
N SER A 24 -11.12 -8.93 4.19
CA SER A 24 -10.03 -9.32 5.09
C SER A 24 -9.11 -8.16 5.50
N LEU A 25 -9.15 -7.05 4.74
CA LEU A 25 -8.29 -5.89 4.92
C LEU A 25 -9.02 -4.71 5.58
N PHE A 26 -10.29 -4.93 5.96
CA PHE A 26 -11.08 -4.01 6.77
C PHE A 26 -10.39 -3.59 8.09
N PRO A 27 -9.73 -4.49 8.86
CA PRO A 27 -9.05 -4.08 10.10
C PRO A 27 -7.80 -3.23 9.89
N ASP A 28 -7.24 -3.19 8.67
CA ASP A 28 -6.10 -2.34 8.32
C ASP A 28 -6.56 -0.90 7.98
N LEU A 29 -7.83 -0.76 7.62
CA LEU A 29 -8.44 0.51 7.27
C LEU A 29 -8.63 1.36 8.52
N HIS A 30 -7.74 2.34 8.70
CA HIS A 30 -7.95 3.38 9.70
C HIS A 30 -8.96 4.38 9.16
N PHE A 31 -10.18 4.27 9.65
CA PHE A 31 -11.14 5.35 9.58
C PHE A 31 -10.65 6.44 10.52
N LYS A 32 -10.56 7.69 10.04
CA LYS A 32 -10.40 8.83 10.95
C LYS A 32 -11.63 8.77 11.84
N GLU A 33 -11.38 8.50 13.12
CA GLU A 33 -12.39 8.51 14.18
C GLU A 33 -13.31 9.69 13.89
N GLU A 34 -14.51 9.35 13.47
CA GLU A 34 -15.54 10.30 13.13
C GLU A 34 -15.66 11.16 14.37
N VAL A 35 -15.43 12.47 14.19
CA VAL A 35 -15.55 13.47 15.24
C VAL A 35 -16.81 13.12 15.99
N VAL A 36 -16.65 12.65 17.23
CA VAL A 36 -17.78 12.23 18.05
C VAL A 36 -18.73 13.42 18.03
N ASP A 37 -19.87 13.30 17.35
CA ASP A 37 -20.92 14.30 17.46
C ASP A 37 -21.18 14.50 18.96
N ASP A 38 -21.57 15.72 19.36
CA ASP A 38 -21.81 16.19 20.74
C ASP A 38 -22.70 15.25 21.62
N HIS A 39 -23.20 14.16 21.04
CA HIS A 39 -24.04 13.13 21.62
C HIS A 39 -23.45 11.71 21.71
N GLY A 40 -22.14 11.52 21.47
CA GLY A 40 -21.47 10.25 21.79
C GLY A 40 -21.89 9.05 20.91
N ARG A 41 -22.42 9.30 19.72
CA ARG A 41 -22.85 8.24 18.77
C ARG A 41 -21.88 8.17 17.60
N VAL A 42 -21.44 6.96 17.27
CA VAL A 42 -20.81 6.66 15.98
C VAL A 42 -21.88 6.75 14.88
N PRO A 43 -21.72 7.61 13.87
CA PRO A 43 -22.64 7.65 12.73
C PRO A 43 -22.66 6.29 12.01
N PRO A 44 -23.77 5.93 11.35
CA PRO A 44 -23.76 4.77 10.45
C PRO A 44 -22.80 5.06 9.29
N MET A 45 -21.67 4.35 9.25
CA MET A 45 -20.71 4.41 8.14
C MET A 45 -21.41 4.16 6.80
N ASP A 46 -21.43 5.17 5.94
CA ASP A 46 -21.99 5.03 4.60
C ASP A 46 -21.07 4.13 3.75
N PRO A 47 -21.60 3.11 3.04
CA PRO A 47 -20.78 2.22 2.22
C PRO A 47 -20.03 2.95 1.11
N ALA A 48 -20.46 4.16 0.71
CA ALA A 48 -19.72 4.99 -0.25
C ALA A 48 -18.41 5.53 0.33
N ASP A 49 -18.39 5.93 1.60
CA ASP A 49 -17.21 6.46 2.28
C ASP A 49 -16.18 5.36 2.56
N ILE A 50 -16.62 4.14 2.86
CA ILE A 50 -15.70 3.00 3.02
C ILE A 50 -14.95 2.75 1.70
N ARG A 51 -15.65 2.77 0.57
CA ARG A 51 -15.05 2.53 -0.75
C ARG A 51 -14.04 3.61 -1.15
N SER A 52 -14.26 4.87 -0.78
CA SER A 52 -13.31 5.94 -1.06
C SER A 52 -12.01 5.72 -0.28
N VAL A 53 -12.09 5.35 1.01
CA VAL A 53 -10.92 5.05 1.83
C VAL A 53 -10.12 3.84 1.32
N TYR A 54 -10.79 2.79 0.83
CA TYR A 54 -10.12 1.67 0.16
C TYR A 54 -9.35 2.13 -1.08
N SER A 55 -9.94 3.00 -1.91
CA SER A 55 -9.31 3.51 -3.12
C SER A 55 -8.08 4.42 -2.85
N ASP A 56 -8.13 5.20 -1.77
CA ASP A 56 -7.03 6.05 -1.34
C ASP A 56 -5.83 5.21 -0.87
N LYS A 57 -6.08 4.15 -0.10
CA LYS A 57 -5.03 3.23 0.37
C LYS A 57 -4.45 2.39 -0.76
N ALA A 58 -5.29 1.92 -1.70
CA ALA A 58 -4.81 1.26 -2.92
C ALA A 58 -3.82 2.15 -3.68
N SER A 59 -4.16 3.42 -3.89
CA SER A 59 -3.30 4.37 -4.60
C SER A 59 -1.95 4.57 -3.90
N GLN A 60 -1.93 4.70 -2.57
CA GLN A 60 -0.69 4.81 -1.78
C GLN A 60 0.18 3.56 -1.88
N CYS A 61 -0.44 2.38 -1.82
CA CYS A 61 0.26 1.10 -1.93
C CYS A 61 0.88 0.91 -3.33
N TRP A 62 0.17 1.31 -4.39
CA TRP A 62 0.68 1.29 -5.76
C TRP A 62 1.87 2.25 -5.97
N ILE A 63 1.81 3.45 -5.39
CA ILE A 63 2.93 4.40 -5.43
C ILE A 63 4.15 3.81 -4.71
N ALA A 64 3.95 3.21 -3.53
CA ALA A 64 5.02 2.56 -2.79
C ALA A 64 5.64 1.41 -3.59
N ALA A 65 4.82 0.52 -4.16
CA ALA A 65 5.28 -0.57 -5.03
C ALA A 65 6.11 -0.05 -6.22
N GLY A 66 5.65 1.04 -6.84
CA GLY A 66 6.39 1.72 -7.91
C GLY A 66 7.75 2.25 -7.46
N LEU A 67 7.84 2.85 -6.27
CA LEU A 67 9.12 3.31 -5.70
C LEU A 67 10.09 2.14 -5.51
N TYR A 68 9.64 1.02 -4.94
CA TYR A 68 10.47 -0.17 -4.79
C TYR A 68 10.93 -0.72 -6.13
N LEU A 69 10.07 -0.72 -7.16
CA LEU A 69 10.43 -1.16 -8.51
C LEU A 69 11.51 -0.25 -9.14
N VAL A 70 11.40 1.07 -8.98
CA VAL A 70 12.44 2.02 -9.44
C VAL A 70 13.76 1.76 -8.71
N THR A 71 13.75 1.56 -7.39
CA THR A 71 14.98 1.24 -6.65
C THR A 71 15.60 -0.08 -7.12
N LEU A 72 14.78 -1.07 -7.48
CA LEU A 72 15.26 -2.34 -8.03
C LEU A 72 15.97 -2.14 -9.38
N ILE A 73 15.39 -1.33 -10.27
CA ILE A 73 16.01 -0.97 -11.55
C ILE A 73 17.36 -0.26 -11.33
N VAL A 74 17.42 0.68 -10.39
CA VAL A 74 18.67 1.39 -10.06
C VAL A 74 19.71 0.44 -9.49
N VAL A 75 19.35 -0.48 -8.59
CA VAL A 75 20.26 -1.49 -8.04
C VAL A 75 20.74 -2.47 -9.11
N MET A 76 19.87 -2.89 -10.04
CA MET A 76 20.24 -3.71 -11.21
C MET A 76 21.21 -2.98 -12.12
N TRP A 77 20.99 -1.69 -12.36
CA TRP A 77 21.90 -0.84 -13.11
C TRP A 77 23.25 -0.75 -12.39
N GLN A 78 23.27 -0.41 -11.10
CA GLN A 78 24.50 -0.37 -10.31
C GLN A 78 25.25 -1.70 -10.35
N ASN A 79 24.57 -2.84 -10.17
CA ASN A 79 25.21 -4.16 -10.23
C ASN A 79 25.75 -4.51 -11.63
N ARG A 80 25.11 -4.01 -12.70
CA ARG A 80 25.55 -4.26 -14.08
C ARG A 80 26.80 -3.47 -14.48
N TRP A 81 26.96 -2.27 -13.92
CA TRP A 81 28.08 -1.36 -14.22
C TRP A 81 29.21 -1.42 -13.17
N ASN A 82 28.92 -1.86 -11.95
CA ASN A 82 29.91 -2.07 -10.91
C ASN A 82 30.57 -3.46 -11.11
N ARG A 83 31.82 -3.46 -11.58
CA ARG A 83 32.62 -4.69 -11.82
C ARG A 83 33.05 -5.41 -10.54
N VAL A 84 32.81 -4.82 -9.37
CA VAL A 84 33.08 -5.42 -8.07
C VAL A 84 31.80 -6.10 -7.58
N GLN A 85 31.72 -7.42 -7.74
CA GLN A 85 30.68 -8.25 -7.16
C GLN A 85 30.94 -8.35 -5.66
N ILE A 86 30.36 -7.44 -4.87
CA ILE A 86 30.32 -7.60 -3.42
C ILE A 86 29.12 -8.51 -3.15
N PHE A 87 29.42 -9.72 -2.70
CA PHE A 87 28.46 -10.75 -2.31
C PHE A 87 27.32 -10.20 -1.43
#